data_AF-A0A1W9NY63-F1
#
_entry.id   AF-A0A1W9NY63-F1
#
_cell.length_a   1.000
_cell.length_b   1.000
_cell.length_c   1.000
_cell.angle_alpha   90.00
_cell.angle_beta   90.00
_cell.angle_gamma   90.00
#
_symmetry.space_group_name_H-M   'P 1'
#
loop_
_entity.id
_entity.type
_entity.pdbx_description
1 polymer ?
#
loop_
_entity_poly.entity_id
_entity_poly.type
_entity_poly.pdbx_seq_one_letter_code
_entity_poly.pdbx_strand_id
1 'polypeptide(L)'
;MLKNLPETIDAQEPKEGPEEIIYDSLTQELHAMEERNPGRDDIKFRVLKQFIHDLAAGQPFDVVFGKLDEPYKHAIITRLQNRADHMGGKIPHDFIEKLEKELYGIVLTEDGDKINFDRKVELEKQLQSEN
;
A
#
# COMPACT_ATOMS: atom_id res chain seq x y z
N MET A 1 15.76 -48.41 -27.63
CA MET A 1 16.26 -47.44 -26.63
C MET A 1 15.97 -46.05 -27.14
N LEU A 2 14.89 -45.43 -26.68
CA LEU A 2 14.56 -44.04 -26.99
C LEU A 2 15.26 -43.17 -25.96
N LYS A 3 16.16 -42.31 -26.44
CA LYS A 3 16.90 -41.33 -25.63
C LYS A 3 16.05 -40.08 -25.46
N ASN A 4 16.03 -39.63 -24.21
CA ASN A 4 15.52 -38.38 -23.66
C ASN A 4 15.51 -37.18 -24.62
N LEU A 5 14.38 -36.47 -24.66
CA LEU A 5 14.31 -35.04 -24.91
C LEU A 5 13.50 -34.39 -23.78
N PRO A 6 13.87 -33.16 -23.39
CA PRO A 6 13.69 -32.63 -22.04
C PRO A 6 12.24 -32.26 -21.74
N GLU A 7 11.87 -32.41 -20.48
CA GLU A 7 10.67 -31.80 -19.90
C GLU A 7 10.61 -30.34 -20.33
N THR A 8 9.51 -30.01 -21.00
CA THR A 8 9.12 -28.63 -21.28
C THR A 8 9.20 -27.86 -19.98
N ILE A 9 10.05 -26.83 -20.00
CA ILE A 9 10.22 -25.79 -19.00
C ILE A 9 8.86 -25.54 -18.35
N ASP A 10 8.74 -25.88 -17.06
CA ASP A 10 7.63 -25.43 -16.23
C ASP A 10 7.46 -23.94 -16.51
N ALA A 11 6.28 -23.57 -17.00
CA ALA A 11 5.86 -22.19 -16.97
C ALA A 11 5.92 -21.78 -15.50
N GLN A 12 7.03 -21.18 -15.09
CA GLN A 12 7.09 -20.47 -13.84
C GLN A 12 6.05 -19.38 -13.98
N GLU A 13 4.90 -19.57 -13.34
CA GLU A 13 4.01 -18.47 -13.02
C GLU A 13 4.88 -17.35 -12.46
N PRO A 14 4.74 -16.10 -12.95
CA PRO A 14 5.50 -15.00 -12.37
C PRO A 14 5.21 -15.01 -10.88
N LYS A 15 6.24 -15.26 -10.06
CA LYS A 15 6.15 -15.11 -8.62
C LYS A 15 6.11 -13.60 -8.37
N GLU A 16 4.94 -13.00 -8.56
CA GLU A 16 4.63 -11.65 -8.10
C GLU A 16 4.97 -11.64 -6.60
N GLY A 17 6.10 -11.03 -6.24
CA GLY A 17 6.47 -10.89 -4.84
C GLY A 17 5.47 -9.98 -4.13
N PRO A 18 5.30 -10.06 -2.81
CA PRO A 18 4.44 -9.14 -2.06
C PRO A 18 4.70 -7.66 -2.38
N GLU A 19 5.96 -7.29 -2.63
CA GLU A 19 6.34 -5.92 -3.01
C GLU A 19 5.84 -5.50 -4.40
N GLU A 20 5.87 -6.41 -5.37
CA GLU A 20 5.36 -6.17 -6.73
C GLU A 20 3.85 -5.97 -6.70
N ILE A 21 3.15 -6.82 -5.93
CA ILE A 21 1.69 -6.68 -5.70
C ILE A 21 1.35 -5.32 -5.08
N ILE A 22 2.14 -4.88 -4.09
CA ILE A 22 1.94 -3.59 -3.44
C ILE A 22 2.17 -2.44 -4.43
N TYR A 23 3.28 -2.48 -5.16
CA TYR A 23 3.63 -1.47 -6.16
C TYR A 23 2.54 -1.35 -7.24
N ASP A 24 2.12 -2.48 -7.82
CA ASP A 24 1.09 -2.52 -8.85
C ASP A 24 -0.24 -1.99 -8.32
N SER A 25 -0.61 -2.37 -7.09
CA SER A 25 -1.86 -1.93 -6.47
C SER A 25 -1.88 -0.42 -6.24
N LEU A 26 -0.78 0.15 -5.75
CA LEU A 26 -0.65 1.60 -5.55
C LEU A 26 -0.65 2.36 -6.88
N THR A 27 0.02 1.84 -7.90
CA THR A 27 0.04 2.42 -9.25
C THR A 27 -1.35 2.44 -9.86
N GLN A 28 -2.12 1.36 -9.70
CA GLN A 28 -3.51 1.32 -10.16
C GLN A 28 -4.42 2.29 -9.38
N GLU A 29 -4.20 2.49 -8.07
CA GLU A 29 -4.92 3.53 -7.31
C GLU A 29 -4.61 4.92 -7.84
N LEU A 30 -3.32 5.21 -8.13
CA LEU A 30 -2.91 6.49 -8.68
C LEU A 30 -3.61 6.75 -10.02
N HIS A 31 -3.58 5.79 -10.94
CA HIS A 31 -4.30 5.89 -12.21
C HIS A 31 -5.81 6.10 -12.01
N ALA A 32 -6.45 5.34 -11.12
CA ALA A 32 -7.87 5.52 -10.83
C ALA A 32 -8.17 6.91 -10.23
N MET A 33 -7.25 7.51 -9.45
CA MET A 33 -7.39 8.88 -8.96
C MET A 33 -7.27 9.91 -10.10
N GLU A 34 -6.35 9.72 -11.04
CA GLU A 34 -6.16 10.60 -12.20
C GLU A 34 -7.34 10.55 -13.17
N GLU A 35 -7.88 9.35 -13.44
CA GLU A 35 -9.04 9.17 -14.32
C GLU A 35 -10.31 9.80 -13.75
N ARG A 36 -10.53 9.67 -12.44
CA ARG A 36 -11.70 10.26 -11.76
C ARG A 36 -11.65 11.78 -11.70
N ASN A 37 -10.46 12.37 -11.59
CA ASN A 37 -10.28 13.82 -11.53
C ASN A 37 -8.97 14.24 -12.20
N PRO A 38 -9.00 14.50 -13.52
CA PRO A 38 -7.83 14.99 -14.25
C PRO A 38 -7.36 16.34 -13.69
N GLY A 39 -6.09 16.44 -13.28
CA GLY A 39 -5.53 17.65 -12.67
C GLY A 39 -5.64 17.71 -11.14
N ARG A 40 -6.02 16.61 -10.49
CA ARG A 40 -5.97 16.45 -9.05
C ARG A 40 -4.57 16.71 -8.49
N ASP A 41 -4.48 17.50 -7.42
CA ASP A 41 -3.21 17.84 -6.75
C ASP A 41 -3.32 17.89 -5.21
N ASP A 42 -4.29 17.21 -4.59
CA ASP A 42 -4.32 17.16 -3.12
C ASP A 42 -3.13 16.40 -2.53
N ILE A 43 -2.83 16.64 -1.27
CA ILE A 43 -1.68 16.06 -0.56
C ILE A 43 -1.65 14.53 -0.66
N LYS A 44 -2.80 13.84 -0.61
CA LYS A 44 -2.82 12.37 -0.70
C LYS A 44 -2.44 11.88 -2.09
N PHE A 45 -2.82 12.65 -3.12
CA PHE A 45 -2.38 12.39 -4.49
C PHE A 45 -0.87 12.61 -4.63
N ARG A 46 -0.35 13.75 -4.17
CA ARG A 46 1.09 14.08 -4.23
C ARG A 46 1.95 13.05 -3.47
N VAL A 47 1.54 12.67 -2.27
CA VAL A 47 2.22 11.65 -1.44
C VAL A 47 2.22 10.30 -2.15
N LEU A 48 1.08 9.84 -2.67
CA LEU A 48 1.00 8.57 -3.40
C LEU A 48 1.92 8.56 -4.63
N LYS A 49 1.90 9.65 -5.41
CA LYS A 49 2.74 9.80 -6.60
C LYS A 49 4.23 9.76 -6.27
N GLN A 50 4.66 10.49 -5.24
CA GLN A 50 6.05 10.48 -4.80
C GLN A 50 6.47 9.10 -4.27
N PHE A 51 5.60 8.45 -3.49
CA PHE A 51 5.88 7.13 -2.95
C PHE A 51 6.09 6.08 -4.04
N ILE A 52 5.22 6.06 -5.06
CA ILE A 52 5.36 5.18 -6.23
C ILE A 52 6.65 5.48 -7.00
N HIS A 53 6.99 6.75 -7.18
CA HIS A 53 8.24 7.14 -7.82
C HIS A 53 9.48 6.57 -7.09
N ASP A 54 9.48 6.63 -5.75
CA ASP A 54 10.60 6.12 -4.95
C ASP A 54 10.68 4.59 -4.97
N LEU A 55 9.54 3.89 -5.01
CA LEU A 55 9.50 2.44 -5.23
C LEU A 55 10.02 2.06 -6.63
N ALA A 56 9.61 2.80 -7.67
CA ALA A 56 10.05 2.57 -9.05
C ALA A 56 11.56 2.78 -9.24
N ALA A 57 12.21 3.54 -8.36
CA ALA A 57 13.66 3.67 -8.30
C ALA A 57 14.37 2.42 -7.74
N GLY A 58 13.63 1.36 -7.41
CA GLY A 58 14.14 0.07 -6.92
C GLY A 58 14.38 0.03 -5.40
N GLN A 59 13.80 0.96 -4.65
CA GLN A 59 13.91 0.95 -3.18
C GLN A 59 12.85 0.00 -2.58
N PRO A 60 13.23 -0.81 -1.56
CA PRO A 60 12.29 -1.65 -0.83
C PRO A 60 11.16 -0.85 -0.16
N PHE A 61 9.98 -1.47 -0.02
CA PHE A 61 8.80 -0.79 0.53
C PHE A 61 9.06 -0.24 1.94
N ASP A 62 9.65 -1.03 2.81
CA ASP A 62 9.95 -0.68 4.20
C ASP A 62 10.92 0.53 4.29
N VAL A 63 11.87 0.62 3.37
CA VAL A 63 12.82 1.74 3.27
C VAL A 63 12.10 3.03 2.85
N VAL A 64 11.25 2.97 1.82
CA VAL A 64 10.51 4.16 1.35
C VAL A 64 9.48 4.57 2.40
N PHE A 65 8.73 3.62 2.94
CA PHE A 65 7.71 3.85 3.96
C PHE A 65 8.32 4.39 5.25
N GLY A 66 9.48 3.89 5.67
CA GLY A 66 10.17 4.35 6.87
C GLY A 66 10.55 5.83 6.85
N LYS A 67 10.81 6.40 5.67
CA LYS A 67 11.18 7.82 5.47
C LYS A 67 10.00 8.79 5.55
N LEU A 68 8.78 8.29 5.43
CA LEU A 68 7.59 9.14 5.47
C LEU A 68 7.32 9.64 6.89
N ASP A 69 6.90 10.90 6.99
CA ASP A 69 6.27 11.41 8.20
C ASP A 69 4.92 10.72 8.45
N GLU A 70 4.46 10.71 9.70
CA GLU A 70 3.28 9.94 10.10
C GLU A 70 1.99 10.27 9.32
N PRO A 71 1.66 11.55 9.01
CA PRO A 71 0.50 11.86 8.18
C PRO A 71 0.60 11.24 6.78
N TYR A 72 1.80 11.21 6.20
CA TYR A 72 2.02 10.62 4.87
C TYR A 72 1.98 9.10 4.91
N LYS A 73 2.50 8.48 5.98
CA LYS A 73 2.28 7.04 6.23
C LYS A 73 0.79 6.71 6.28
N HIS A 74 0.01 7.52 7.00
CA HIS A 74 -1.44 7.38 7.04
C HIS A 74 -2.07 7.50 5.64
N ALA A 75 -1.64 8.46 4.82
CA ALA A 75 -2.10 8.58 3.43
C ALA A 75 -1.85 7.29 2.63
N ILE A 76 -0.65 6.71 2.70
CA ILE A 76 -0.33 5.45 1.99
C ILE A 76 -1.15 4.27 2.52
N ILE A 77 -1.25 4.11 3.84
CA ILE A 77 -2.06 3.03 4.45
C ILE A 77 -3.52 3.10 3.97
N THR A 78 -4.14 4.29 3.94
CA THR A 78 -5.53 4.42 3.47
C THR A 78 -5.70 4.05 2.00
N ARG A 79 -4.67 4.25 1.16
CA ARG A 79 -4.67 3.82 -0.24
C ARG A 79 -4.55 2.31 -0.37
N LEU A 80 -3.69 1.68 0.43
CA LEU A 80 -3.58 0.22 0.50
C LEU A 80 -4.92 -0.41 0.96
N GLN A 81 -5.58 0.17 1.96
CA GLN A 81 -6.90 -0.26 2.42
C GLN A 81 -7.95 -0.19 1.30
N ASN A 82 -8.08 0.97 0.64
CA ASN A 82 -9.02 1.12 -0.46
C ASN A 82 -8.82 0.06 -1.55
N ARG A 83 -7.56 -0.30 -1.84
CA ARG A 83 -7.22 -1.32 -2.84
C ARG A 83 -7.53 -2.73 -2.38
N ALA A 84 -7.25 -3.06 -1.12
CA ALA A 84 -7.62 -4.34 -0.54
C ALA A 84 -9.16 -4.54 -0.57
N ASP A 85 -9.93 -3.50 -0.23
CA ASP A 85 -11.37 -3.62 -0.06
C ASP A 85 -12.17 -3.56 -1.38
N HIS A 86 -11.67 -2.87 -2.41
CA HIS A 86 -12.49 -2.52 -3.57
C HIS A 86 -11.95 -2.96 -4.94
N MET A 87 -10.68 -3.35 -5.07
CA MET A 87 -10.07 -3.57 -6.39
C MET A 87 -9.16 -4.80 -6.44
N GLY A 88 -9.75 -5.95 -6.09
CA GLY A 88 -9.17 -7.27 -6.34
C GLY A 88 -8.40 -7.90 -5.19
N GLY A 89 -8.31 -7.23 -4.02
CA GLY A 89 -7.93 -7.87 -2.75
C GLY A 89 -6.56 -8.55 -2.71
N LYS A 90 -5.65 -8.22 -3.63
CA LYS A 90 -4.35 -8.90 -3.71
C LYS A 90 -3.40 -8.48 -2.60
N ILE A 91 -3.58 -7.29 -2.00
CA ILE A 91 -2.77 -6.86 -0.86
C ILE A 91 -3.19 -7.67 0.36
N PRO A 92 -2.27 -8.39 1.04
CA PRO A 92 -2.59 -9.14 2.24
C PRO A 92 -3.12 -8.22 3.35
N HIS A 93 -4.29 -8.55 3.93
CA HIS A 93 -4.86 -7.77 5.02
C HIS A 93 -3.93 -7.70 6.24
N ASP A 94 -3.25 -8.80 6.58
CA ASP A 94 -2.28 -8.85 7.69
C ASP A 94 -1.13 -7.85 7.51
N PHE A 95 -0.73 -7.59 6.26
CA PHE A 95 0.30 -6.59 5.96
C PHE A 95 -0.19 -5.19 6.29
N ILE A 96 -1.40 -4.84 5.87
CA ILE A 96 -2.02 -3.54 6.18
C ILE A 96 -2.22 -3.40 7.69
N GLU A 97 -2.77 -4.43 8.33
CA GLU A 97 -3.04 -4.44 9.77
C GLU A 97 -1.75 -4.21 10.58
N LYS A 98 -0.62 -4.81 10.15
CA LYS A 98 0.69 -4.57 10.76
C LYS A 98 1.08 -3.09 10.67
N LEU A 99 0.96 -2.47 9.50
CA LEU A 99 1.26 -1.04 9.32
C LEU A 99 0.34 -0.15 10.17
N GLU A 100 -0.95 -0.51 10.28
CA GLU A 100 -1.90 0.21 11.14
C GLU A 100 -1.53 0.11 12.62
N LYS A 101 -1.14 -1.08 13.10
CA LYS A 101 -0.69 -1.29 14.48
C LYS A 101 0.58 -0.50 14.77
N GLU A 102 1.53 -0.47 13.83
CA GLU A 102 2.78 0.29 13.97
C GLU A 102 2.54 1.80 13.99
N LEU A 103 1.65 2.32 13.14
CA LEU A 103 1.42 3.76 13.02
C LEU A 103 0.44 4.31 14.06
N TYR A 104 -0.69 3.64 14.26
CA TYR A 104 -1.76 4.15 15.11
C TYR A 104 -1.64 3.63 16.55
N GLY A 105 -0.98 2.49 16.75
CA GLY A 105 -1.00 1.77 18.01
C GLY A 105 -2.31 1.01 18.23
N ILE A 106 -2.34 0.25 19.33
CA ILE A 106 -3.50 -0.54 19.75
C ILE A 106 -4.10 0.02 21.05
N VAL A 107 -5.42 -0.06 21.16
CA VAL A 107 -6.19 0.22 22.37
C VAL A 107 -6.79 -1.10 22.86
N LEU A 108 -6.54 -1.43 24.12
CA LEU A 108 -7.15 -2.58 24.78
C LEU A 108 -8.61 -2.26 25.08
N THR A 109 -9.53 -2.97 24.45
CA THR A 109 -10.97 -2.87 24.74
C THR A 109 -11.47 -4.15 25.37
N GLU A 110 -12.69 -4.13 25.93
CA GLU A 110 -13.32 -5.34 26.49
C GLU A 110 -13.51 -6.45 25.43
N ASP A 111 -13.61 -6.06 24.15
CA ASP A 111 -13.72 -6.99 23.00
C ASP A 111 -12.36 -7.38 22.39
N GLY A 112 -11.24 -7.00 23.01
CA GLY A 112 -9.87 -7.25 22.53
C GLY A 112 -9.16 -6.02 21.96
N ASP A 113 -7.99 -6.28 21.35
CA ASP A 113 -7.08 -5.27 20.81
C ASP A 113 -7.68 -4.64 19.55
N LYS A 114 -7.90 -3.33 19.57
CA LYS A 114 -8.40 -2.55 18.43
C LYS A 114 -7.39 -1.48 18.03
N ILE A 115 -7.38 -1.13 16.75
CA ILE A 115 -6.59 0.02 16.25
C ILE A 115 -7.07 1.30 16.95
N ASN A 116 -6.12 2.17 17.31
CA ASN A 116 -6.43 3.48 17.87
C ASN A 116 -7.07 4.40 16.80
N PHE A 117 -8.39 4.44 16.78
CA PHE A 117 -9.15 5.23 15.83
C PHE A 117 -8.94 6.74 16.01
N ASP A 118 -8.73 7.22 17.23
CA ASP A 118 -8.49 8.64 17.50
C ASP A 118 -7.19 9.11 16.83
N ARG A 119 -6.13 8.28 16.90
CA ARG A 119 -4.86 8.57 16.21
C ARG A 119 -5.04 8.60 14.69
N LYS A 120 -5.85 7.68 14.14
CA LYS A 120 -6.18 7.66 12.70
C LYS A 120 -6.89 8.95 12.29
N VAL A 121 -7.86 9.42 13.07
CA VAL A 121 -8.58 10.68 12.82
C VAL A 121 -7.67 11.90 12.95
N GLU A 122 -6.75 11.91 13.92
CA GLU A 122 -5.78 12.99 14.10
C GLU A 122 -4.88 13.14 12.86
N LEU A 123 -4.31 12.05 12.36
CA LEU A 123 -3.44 12.05 11.19
C LEU A 123 -4.20 12.46 9.91
N GLU A 124 -5.46 12.05 9.77
CA GLU A 124 -6.33 12.51 8.68
C GLU A 124 -6.54 14.03 8.73
N LYS A 125 -6.75 14.61 9.91
CA LYS A 125 -6.89 16.07 10.08
C LYS A 125 -5.61 16.81 9.74
N GLN A 126 -4.46 16.27 10.12
CA GLN A 126 -3.16 16.85 9.78
C GLN A 126 -2.96 16.91 8.26
N LEU A 127 -3.21 15.80 7.55
CA LEU A 127 -3.19 15.78 6.09
C LEU A 127 -4.12 16.83 5.47
N GLN A 128 -5.36 16.93 5.96
CA GLN A 128 -6.34 17.87 5.41
C GLN A 128 -5.93 19.34 5.60
N SER A 129 -5.13 19.64 6.63
CA SER A 129 -4.63 21.00 6.89
C SER A 129 -3.49 21.43 5.96
N GLU A 130 -2.90 20.50 5.21
CA GLU A 130 -1.81 20.75 4.26
C GLU A 130 -2.28 20.95 2.80
N ASN A 131 -3.61 20.93 2.58
CA ASN A 131 -4.22 21.18 1.28
C ASN A 131 -4.52 22.66 1.03
#